data_AF-A0A5M6CXU8-F1
#
_entry.id   AF-A0A5M6CXU8-F1
#
_cell.length_a   1.000
_cell.length_b   1.000
_cell.length_c   1.000
_cell.angle_alpha   90.00
_cell.angle_beta   90.00
_cell.angle_gamma   90.00
#
_symmetry.space_group_name_H-M   'P 1'
#
loop_
_entity.id
_entity.type
_entity.pdbx_description
1 polymer ?
#
loop_
_entity_poly.entity_id
_entity_poly.type
_entity_poly.pdbx_seq_one_letter_code
_entity_poly.pdbx_strand_id
1 'polypeptide(L)'
;MNGLCRMRRTVNRRLRCDRSVPPIGLPEPWWNPGPGAVRQELDRTDFANAKGQQVAAGSGYTWWIGNCWSTSRRNRSRRMPVLLEGTAVVIRNDALDRCLEGGAAEFSSIAPNAMSFGDDCLSQASFMSSRDAELFLEKLVLMGLSHDDGDPEVVIVDAHTQSVTPECDWLQLAEYNGNLIANLVGNPSEMVVAPKSWDPESGPELQHMSAEEVQARLEFVRRDERVDVYRDKETGQLLYTARLHETPDELFKNAAETILDHLRHPGQPPPQPEVQEQIREAIGALQQLSATNPDAWRIWFLLGKGWHAVDRPERAIESLRRAQELADPPETSILKELAGLYLEVGQTDEACRVGESSVAVRPDDVELLGNLAVAYLLDGRADLAEKTIRHALKIAPEDRTNGFIAATIDAVIAGRRPVPTTLAELERGGVAASTSTLSWRDRWKRLVRRLLRRR
;
A
#
# COMPACT_ATOMS: atom_id res chain seq x y z
N MET A 1 -0.57 -72.32 31.96
CA MET A 1 -1.95 -71.87 31.73
C MET A 1 -1.91 -70.46 31.17
N ASN A 2 -2.34 -70.34 29.91
CA ASN A 2 -2.70 -69.15 29.12
C ASN A 2 -1.67 -68.00 29.06
N GLY A 3 -0.99 -67.67 27.96
CA GLY A 3 -1.01 -68.15 26.58
C GLY A 3 -0.34 -67.08 25.69
N LEU A 4 0.77 -67.45 25.04
CA LEU A 4 1.20 -67.13 23.65
C LEU A 4 1.07 -65.67 23.12
N CYS A 5 1.96 -65.07 22.33
CA CYS A 5 3.29 -65.37 21.80
C CYS A 5 3.77 -64.11 21.02
N ARG A 6 5.06 -63.77 21.16
CA ARG A 6 6.00 -63.07 20.24
C ARG A 6 5.53 -62.17 19.07
N MET A 7 6.04 -60.93 19.10
CA MET A 7 7.01 -60.32 18.15
C MET A 7 6.92 -60.65 16.63
N ARG A 8 6.67 -59.63 15.78
CA ARG A 8 7.61 -59.03 14.78
C ARG A 8 6.92 -58.32 13.59
N ARG A 9 7.50 -57.15 13.24
CA ARG A 9 7.84 -56.60 11.90
C ARG A 9 6.78 -56.39 10.80
N THR A 10 6.65 -55.09 10.47
CA THR A 10 6.66 -54.44 9.14
C THR A 10 5.61 -54.77 8.05
N VAL A 11 5.31 -53.69 7.30
CA VAL A 11 4.75 -53.57 5.94
C VAL A 11 3.29 -53.08 5.84
N ASN A 12 3.19 -51.77 5.58
CA ASN A 12 2.41 -51.13 4.52
C ASN A 12 1.24 -51.93 3.91
N ARG A 13 -0.01 -51.54 4.21
CA ARG A 13 -1.16 -51.76 3.30
C ARG A 13 -2.27 -50.74 3.52
N ARG A 14 -2.61 -50.09 2.40
CA ARG A 14 -3.74 -49.22 2.10
C ARG A 14 -5.04 -49.61 2.82
N LEU A 15 -5.70 -48.63 3.44
CA LEU A 15 -7.15 -48.61 3.72
C LEU A 15 -7.64 -47.21 3.30
N ARG A 16 -8.22 -47.11 2.09
CA ARG A 16 -9.66 -46.90 1.85
C ARG A 16 -10.21 -45.74 2.67
N CYS A 17 -10.25 -44.55 2.05
CA CYS A 17 -11.08 -43.43 2.48
C CYS A 17 -12.55 -43.82 2.30
N ASP A 18 -13.27 -43.84 3.42
CA ASP A 18 -14.72 -43.81 3.45
C ASP A 18 -15.21 -42.41 3.06
N ARG A 19 -16.20 -42.37 2.16
CA ARG A 19 -16.78 -41.16 1.58
C ARG A 19 -17.98 -40.75 2.42
N SER A 20 -17.82 -39.80 3.33
CA SER A 20 -18.96 -39.14 3.98
C SER A 20 -18.57 -37.89 4.78
N VAL A 21 -17.82 -36.97 4.17
CA VAL A 21 -17.77 -35.56 4.60
C VAL A 21 -17.61 -34.69 3.34
N PRO A 22 -18.51 -33.74 3.05
CA PRO A 22 -18.30 -32.82 1.94
C PRO A 22 -17.11 -31.90 2.29
N PRO A 23 -16.14 -31.68 1.39
CA PRO A 23 -15.15 -30.65 1.60
C PRO A 23 -15.87 -29.30 1.63
N ILE A 24 -15.65 -28.53 2.68
CA ILE A 24 -15.95 -27.10 2.70
C ILE A 24 -15.00 -26.50 1.66
N GLY A 25 -15.51 -26.37 0.43
CA GLY A 25 -14.84 -25.67 -0.64
C GLY A 25 -14.70 -24.22 -0.23
N LEU A 26 -13.46 -23.77 -0.04
CA LEU A 26 -13.14 -22.37 -0.23
C LEU A 26 -13.58 -22.03 -1.67
N PRO A 27 -14.38 -20.97 -1.90
CA PRO A 27 -14.64 -20.55 -3.26
C PRO A 27 -13.30 -20.18 -3.89
N GLU A 28 -13.00 -20.78 -5.03
CA GLU A 28 -11.96 -20.28 -5.92
C GLU A 28 -12.17 -18.77 -6.14
N PRO A 29 -11.13 -17.95 -6.26
CA PRO A 29 -11.30 -16.53 -6.57
C PRO A 29 -12.12 -16.41 -7.85
N TRP A 30 -13.30 -15.81 -7.74
CA TRP A 30 -14.23 -15.57 -8.85
C TRP A 30 -13.72 -14.42 -9.70
N TRP A 31 -12.53 -14.55 -10.28
CA TRP A 31 -12.15 -13.95 -11.55
C TRP A 31 -10.76 -14.42 -11.96
N ASN A 32 -10.73 -15.31 -12.94
CA ASN A 32 -9.58 -15.51 -13.82
C ASN A 32 -10.11 -15.32 -15.25
N PRO A 33 -10.17 -14.09 -15.78
CA PRO A 33 -10.32 -13.92 -17.20
C PRO A 33 -8.95 -14.28 -17.79
N GLY A 34 -8.86 -15.39 -18.51
CA GLY A 34 -7.71 -15.57 -19.38
C GLY A 34 -7.57 -14.34 -20.30
N PRO A 35 -6.35 -13.94 -20.68
CA PRO A 35 -6.18 -12.84 -21.61
C PRO A 35 -6.87 -13.23 -22.93
N GLY A 36 -7.73 -12.37 -23.44
CA GLY A 36 -8.36 -12.65 -24.73
C GLY A 36 -9.44 -11.66 -25.09
N ALA A 37 -9.03 -10.52 -25.65
CA ALA A 37 -9.87 -9.80 -26.59
C ALA A 37 -10.20 -10.70 -27.79
N VAL A 38 -11.36 -10.51 -28.38
CA VAL A 38 -11.78 -11.19 -29.61
C VAL A 38 -12.05 -10.18 -30.70
N ARG A 39 -11.92 -10.64 -31.93
CA ARG A 39 -12.20 -9.85 -33.12
C ARG A 39 -13.67 -10.08 -33.47
N GLN A 40 -14.45 -9.01 -33.58
CA GLN A 40 -15.82 -9.07 -34.06
C GLN A 40 -15.93 -8.41 -35.44
N GLU A 41 -16.66 -9.05 -36.35
CA GLU A 41 -16.89 -8.58 -37.72
C GLU A 41 -18.20 -7.78 -37.74
N LEU A 42 -18.16 -6.54 -38.26
CA LEU A 42 -19.29 -5.61 -38.23
C LEU A 42 -20.05 -5.59 -39.57
N ASP A 43 -21.35 -5.29 -39.54
CA ASP A 43 -22.19 -5.28 -40.76
C ASP A 43 -21.90 -4.05 -41.65
N ARG A 44 -21.94 -4.25 -42.97
CA ARG A 44 -21.47 -3.28 -43.99
C ARG A 44 -22.36 -2.06 -44.16
N THR A 45 -23.59 -2.10 -43.66
CA THR A 45 -24.55 -1.00 -43.79
C THR A 45 -24.31 0.16 -42.81
N ASP A 46 -23.57 -0.06 -41.72
CA ASP A 46 -23.45 0.92 -40.62
C ASP A 46 -22.17 1.76 -40.68
N PHE A 47 -21.09 1.26 -41.30
CA PHE A 47 -19.83 2.01 -41.47
C PHE A 47 -19.97 3.28 -42.33
N ALA A 48 -20.97 3.34 -43.20
CA ALA A 48 -21.24 4.50 -44.03
C ALA A 48 -21.84 5.69 -43.24
N ASN A 49 -22.29 5.46 -41.99
CA ASN A 49 -22.91 6.48 -41.14
C ASN A 49 -22.01 6.96 -39.98
N ALA A 50 -20.77 6.46 -39.86
CA ALA A 50 -19.82 6.96 -38.86
C ALA A 50 -19.48 8.43 -39.17
N LYS A 51 -19.95 9.35 -38.32
CA LYS A 51 -19.57 10.77 -38.37
C LYS A 51 -18.13 10.91 -37.87
N GLY A 52 -17.16 10.73 -38.75
CA GLY A 52 -15.77 11.08 -38.45
C GLY A 52 -15.64 12.60 -38.29
N GLN A 53 -15.35 13.08 -37.08
CA GLN A 53 -14.79 14.42 -36.92
C GLN A 53 -13.35 14.39 -37.41
N GLN A 54 -13.10 14.94 -38.59
CA GLN A 54 -11.76 15.35 -39.00
C GLN A 54 -11.46 16.68 -38.32
N VAL A 55 -10.56 16.66 -37.33
CA VAL A 55 -9.96 17.90 -36.82
C VAL A 55 -9.09 18.47 -37.94
N ALA A 56 -9.45 19.65 -38.41
CA ALA A 56 -8.86 20.25 -39.59
C ALA A 56 -7.46 20.81 -39.30
N ALA A 57 -6.41 20.07 -39.70
CA ALA A 57 -5.09 20.66 -39.88
C ALA A 57 -5.03 21.36 -41.25
N GLY A 58 -5.07 22.69 -41.24
CA GLY A 58 -4.90 23.50 -42.43
C GLY A 58 -3.44 23.53 -42.90
N SER A 59 -3.17 23.06 -44.12
CA SER A 59 -2.37 23.78 -45.13
C SER A 59 -2.21 22.89 -46.37
N GLY A 60 -2.43 23.48 -47.54
CA GLY A 60 -2.47 22.74 -48.80
C GLY A 60 -1.10 22.46 -49.40
N TYR A 61 -1.03 21.38 -50.17
CA TYR A 61 -0.29 21.30 -51.44
C TYR A 61 -0.91 20.20 -52.32
N THR A 62 -1.12 20.51 -53.59
CA THR A 62 -1.47 19.59 -54.68
C THR A 62 -0.20 19.00 -55.28
N TRP A 63 -0.19 17.68 -55.60
CA TRP A 63 -0.04 17.13 -56.96
C TRP A 63 0.49 15.66 -57.05
N TRP A 64 0.00 14.99 -58.10
CA TRP A 64 0.54 13.89 -58.94
C TRP A 64 0.27 12.39 -58.63
N ILE A 65 -0.30 11.77 -59.67
CA ILE A 65 -0.60 10.35 -59.90
C ILE A 65 0.67 9.64 -60.35
N GLY A 66 0.93 8.44 -59.82
CA GLY A 66 1.94 7.51 -60.33
C GLY A 66 1.62 6.06 -59.97
N ASN A 67 1.10 5.31 -60.93
CA ASN A 67 0.89 3.86 -60.84
C ASN A 67 2.23 3.12 -60.66
N CYS A 68 2.28 2.18 -59.71
CA CYS A 68 3.12 1.00 -59.83
C CYS A 68 2.40 -0.23 -59.29
N TRP A 69 2.01 -1.13 -60.18
CA TRP A 69 1.59 -2.48 -59.87
C TRP A 69 2.84 -3.31 -59.55
N SER A 70 2.88 -3.99 -58.41
CA SER A 70 3.40 -5.36 -58.39
C SER A 70 2.80 -6.17 -57.24
N THR A 71 2.48 -7.40 -57.57
CA THR A 71 1.75 -8.42 -56.83
C THR A 71 2.52 -8.95 -55.62
N SER A 72 1.92 -8.88 -54.43
CA SER A 72 2.02 -9.97 -53.45
C SER A 72 0.73 -10.04 -52.63
N ARG A 73 0.03 -11.17 -52.72
CA ARG A 73 -1.10 -11.51 -51.84
C ARG A 73 -0.55 -12.19 -50.60
N ARG A 74 -1.04 -11.75 -49.44
CA ARG A 74 -1.02 -12.37 -48.10
C ARG A 74 0.19 -12.05 -47.20
N ASN A 75 0.15 -10.86 -46.61
CA ASN A 75 0.06 -10.73 -45.15
C ASN A 75 -0.62 -9.39 -44.82
N ARG A 76 -1.95 -9.37 -44.72
CA ARG A 76 -2.63 -8.17 -44.18
C ARG A 76 -2.48 -8.26 -42.66
N SER A 77 -1.44 -7.60 -42.12
CA SER A 77 -1.45 -7.14 -40.73
C SER A 77 -2.74 -6.33 -40.55
N ARG A 78 -3.73 -6.93 -39.90
CA ARG A 78 -5.10 -6.40 -39.84
C ARG A 78 -5.14 -5.39 -38.70
N ARG A 79 -4.81 -4.15 -39.05
CA ARG A 79 -5.05 -2.95 -38.26
C ARG A 79 -6.56 -2.81 -38.03
N MET A 80 -7.01 -2.65 -36.78
CA MET A 80 -8.40 -2.71 -36.34
C MET A 80 -8.67 -1.65 -35.26
N PRO A 81 -9.85 -1.01 -35.21
CA PRO A 81 -10.16 -0.09 -34.14
C PRO A 81 -10.28 -0.83 -32.80
N VAL A 82 -9.86 -0.17 -31.72
CA VAL A 82 -10.03 -0.62 -30.35
C VAL A 82 -11.27 0.04 -29.74
N LEU A 83 -12.08 -0.74 -29.02
CA LEU A 83 -13.18 -0.20 -28.21
C LEU A 83 -12.64 0.66 -27.08
N LEU A 84 -13.24 1.84 -26.86
CA LEU A 84 -12.95 2.74 -25.76
C LEU A 84 -14.19 2.93 -24.89
N GLU A 85 -14.02 2.73 -23.58
CA GLU A 85 -15.09 2.90 -22.61
C GLU A 85 -14.62 3.72 -21.40
N GLY A 86 -15.52 4.50 -20.78
CA GLY A 86 -15.18 5.37 -19.65
C GLY A 86 -14.06 6.36 -19.99
N THR A 87 -13.04 6.43 -19.14
CA THR A 87 -11.77 7.14 -19.43
C THR A 87 -10.72 6.11 -19.85
N ALA A 88 -10.27 6.14 -21.10
CA ALA A 88 -9.33 5.19 -21.66
C ALA A 88 -7.92 5.78 -21.82
N VAL A 89 -6.90 5.05 -21.42
CA VAL A 89 -5.51 5.36 -21.74
C VAL A 89 -5.15 4.62 -23.03
N VAL A 90 -4.84 5.34 -24.10
CA VAL A 90 -4.53 4.78 -25.43
C VAL A 90 -3.06 5.02 -25.77
N ILE A 91 -2.37 3.97 -26.17
CA ILE A 91 -0.93 3.92 -26.37
C ILE A 91 -0.61 3.38 -27.76
N ARG A 92 0.39 3.96 -28.43
CA ARG A 92 0.95 3.36 -29.65
C ARG A 92 1.84 2.15 -29.30
N ASN A 93 1.63 1.04 -30.00
CA ASN A 93 2.39 -0.19 -29.78
C ASN A 93 3.88 -0.04 -30.10
N ASP A 94 4.27 0.82 -31.04
CA ASP A 94 5.67 1.07 -31.34
C ASP A 94 6.43 1.77 -30.20
N ALA A 95 5.73 2.56 -29.38
CA ALA A 95 6.26 3.11 -28.14
C ALA A 95 6.39 2.02 -27.05
N LEU A 96 5.39 1.14 -26.92
CA LEU A 96 5.44 0.01 -25.99
C LEU A 96 6.57 -0.97 -26.33
N ASP A 97 6.78 -1.27 -27.61
CA ASP A 97 7.87 -2.12 -28.10
C ASP A 97 9.25 -1.57 -27.76
N ARG A 98 9.36 -0.25 -27.56
CA ARG A 98 10.60 0.40 -27.11
C ARG A 98 10.75 0.43 -25.59
N CYS A 99 9.65 0.57 -24.86
CA CYS A 99 9.65 0.75 -23.41
C CYS A 99 9.56 -0.56 -22.60
N LEU A 100 9.06 -1.65 -23.19
CA LEU A 100 8.88 -2.95 -22.53
C LEU A 100 9.78 -4.02 -23.16
N GLU A 101 10.38 -4.89 -22.33
CA GLU A 101 11.26 -5.97 -22.84
C GLU A 101 10.52 -6.95 -23.77
N GLY A 102 9.26 -7.30 -23.48
CA GLY A 102 8.40 -8.08 -24.37
C GLY A 102 7.47 -7.24 -25.26
N GLY A 103 7.67 -5.92 -25.30
CA GLY A 103 6.92 -4.97 -26.12
C GLY A 103 5.42 -4.91 -25.84
N ALA A 104 4.63 -4.52 -26.84
CA ALA A 104 3.17 -4.38 -26.72
C ALA A 104 2.47 -5.68 -26.29
N ALA A 105 3.07 -6.85 -26.58
CA ALA A 105 2.52 -8.14 -26.16
C ALA A 105 2.47 -8.29 -24.62
N GLU A 106 3.36 -7.60 -23.89
CA GLU A 106 3.39 -7.60 -22.42
C GLU A 106 2.49 -6.53 -21.79
N PHE A 107 1.81 -5.68 -22.57
CA PHE A 107 0.97 -4.62 -22.05
C PHE A 107 -0.10 -5.14 -21.06
N SER A 108 -0.69 -6.30 -21.35
CA SER A 108 -1.68 -6.94 -20.46
C SER A 108 -1.13 -7.34 -19.08
N SER A 109 0.19 -7.48 -18.93
CA SER A 109 0.83 -7.80 -17.65
C SER A 109 1.02 -6.58 -16.74
N ILE A 110 1.09 -5.37 -17.33
CA ILE A 110 1.28 -4.11 -16.60
C ILE A 110 -0.03 -3.34 -16.42
N ALA A 111 -1.02 -3.63 -17.27
CA ALA A 111 -2.33 -3.02 -17.22
C ALA A 111 -3.12 -3.49 -15.98
N PRO A 112 -3.85 -2.58 -15.30
CA PRO A 112 -4.40 -2.86 -13.98
C PRO A 112 -5.73 -3.63 -14.02
N ASN A 113 -6.32 -3.84 -15.20
CA ASN A 113 -7.63 -4.44 -15.35
C ASN A 113 -7.77 -5.26 -16.65
N ALA A 114 -8.86 -6.03 -16.75
CA ALA A 114 -9.15 -6.85 -17.93
C ALA A 114 -9.78 -6.09 -19.10
N MET A 115 -10.06 -4.80 -18.93
CA MET A 115 -10.46 -3.89 -20.01
C MET A 115 -9.21 -3.29 -20.69
N SER A 116 -8.14 -4.08 -20.74
CA SER A 116 -6.91 -3.75 -21.42
C SER A 116 -6.69 -4.69 -22.60
N PHE A 117 -6.65 -4.11 -23.80
CA PHE A 117 -6.52 -4.85 -25.04
C PHE A 117 -6.03 -3.91 -26.15
N GLY A 118 -5.61 -4.50 -27.26
CA GLY A 118 -5.04 -3.76 -28.37
C GLY A 118 -5.12 -4.53 -29.68
N ASP A 119 -4.90 -3.82 -30.77
CA ASP A 119 -4.63 -4.41 -32.08
C ASP A 119 -3.11 -4.46 -32.34
N ASP A 120 -2.70 -4.60 -33.60
CA ASP A 120 -1.28 -4.60 -33.97
C ASP A 120 -0.64 -3.19 -33.85
N CYS A 121 -1.42 -2.11 -33.68
CA CYS A 121 -0.93 -0.73 -33.70
C CYS A 121 -1.19 0.05 -32.40
N LEU A 122 -2.30 -0.19 -31.72
CA LEU A 122 -2.72 0.50 -30.51
C LEU A 122 -2.99 -0.50 -29.40
N SER A 123 -2.63 -0.12 -28.18
CA SER A 123 -3.06 -0.75 -26.94
C SER A 123 -3.87 0.25 -26.14
N GLN A 124 -4.89 -0.20 -25.42
CA GLN A 124 -5.71 0.66 -24.58
C GLN A 124 -6.02 -0.01 -23.24
N ALA A 125 -6.21 0.79 -22.19
CA ALA A 125 -6.81 0.35 -20.93
C ALA A 125 -7.91 1.33 -20.50
N SER A 126 -9.13 0.81 -20.30
CA SER A 126 -10.31 1.62 -19.92
C SER A 126 -10.52 1.65 -18.41
N PHE A 127 -10.97 2.80 -17.88
CA PHE A 127 -11.17 3.05 -16.45
C PHE A 127 -12.53 3.71 -16.20
N MET A 128 -13.14 3.43 -15.04
CA MET A 128 -14.35 4.12 -14.60
C MET A 128 -14.08 5.50 -13.99
N SER A 129 -12.85 5.75 -13.57
CA SER A 129 -12.41 6.97 -12.89
C SER A 129 -11.28 7.62 -13.67
N SER A 130 -11.41 8.91 -13.99
CA SER A 130 -10.35 9.67 -14.65
C SER A 130 -9.07 9.70 -13.81
N ARG A 131 -9.20 9.67 -12.48
CA ARG A 131 -8.04 9.65 -11.57
C ARG A 131 -7.23 8.36 -11.68
N ASP A 132 -7.91 7.22 -11.87
CA ASP A 132 -7.23 5.93 -12.02
C ASP A 132 -6.50 5.85 -13.37
N ALA A 133 -7.09 6.44 -14.42
CA ALA A 133 -6.46 6.59 -15.73
C ALA A 133 -5.21 7.48 -15.65
N GLU A 134 -5.29 8.63 -14.97
CA GLU A 134 -4.14 9.54 -14.75
C GLU A 134 -2.98 8.84 -14.03
N LEU A 135 -3.26 8.07 -12.98
CA LEU A 135 -2.22 7.36 -12.23
C LEU A 135 -1.58 6.23 -13.04
N PHE A 136 -2.37 5.53 -13.87
CA PHE A 136 -1.83 4.54 -14.79
C PHE A 136 -0.95 5.21 -15.86
N LEU A 137 -1.37 6.36 -16.38
CA LEU A 137 -0.58 7.19 -17.28
C LEU A 137 0.75 7.61 -16.61
N GLU A 138 0.74 8.12 -15.37
CA GLU A 138 1.95 8.51 -14.65
C GLU A 138 2.95 7.33 -14.57
N LYS A 139 2.46 6.11 -14.33
CA LYS A 139 3.28 4.90 -14.35
C LYS A 139 3.90 4.65 -15.73
N LEU A 140 3.14 4.82 -16.82
CA LEU A 140 3.65 4.65 -18.19
C LEU A 140 4.69 5.72 -18.55
N VAL A 141 4.49 6.96 -18.12
CA VAL A 141 5.47 8.05 -18.31
C VAL A 141 6.77 7.75 -17.57
N LEU A 142 6.71 7.22 -16.35
CA LEU A 142 7.90 6.74 -15.61
C LEU A 142 8.64 5.59 -16.31
N MET A 143 7.95 4.83 -17.16
CA MET A 143 8.53 3.77 -18.01
C MET A 143 9.12 4.32 -19.32
N GLY A 144 9.06 5.64 -19.53
CA GLY A 144 9.72 6.33 -20.65
C GLY A 144 8.81 6.64 -21.83
N LEU A 145 7.48 6.57 -21.68
CA LEU A 145 6.54 7.01 -22.71
C LEU A 145 6.34 8.53 -22.64
N SER A 146 6.24 9.18 -23.80
CA SER A 146 5.91 10.62 -23.91
C SER A 146 4.41 10.89 -23.77
N HIS A 147 4.04 11.89 -22.97
CA HIS A 147 2.68 12.43 -22.85
C HIS A 147 2.66 13.96 -23.09
N ASP A 148 3.64 14.48 -23.82
CA ASP A 148 3.78 15.92 -24.05
C ASP A 148 2.96 16.38 -25.27
N ASP A 149 2.56 17.66 -25.32
CA ASP A 149 1.71 18.27 -26.37
C ASP A 149 2.29 18.24 -27.82
N GLY A 150 3.53 17.77 -28.01
CA GLY A 150 4.21 17.81 -29.31
C GLY A 150 4.02 16.57 -30.19
N ASP A 151 4.24 15.39 -29.61
CA ASP A 151 4.04 14.07 -30.24
C ASP A 151 3.83 13.05 -29.10
N PRO A 152 2.64 13.05 -28.48
CA PRO A 152 2.35 12.16 -27.37
C PRO A 152 2.31 10.72 -27.87
N GLU A 153 2.95 9.82 -27.14
CA GLU A 153 2.93 8.37 -27.45
C GLU A 153 1.81 7.64 -26.69
N VAL A 154 1.32 8.29 -25.64
CA VAL A 154 0.17 7.89 -24.84
C VAL A 154 -0.75 9.08 -24.64
N VAL A 155 -2.05 8.87 -24.78
CA VAL A 155 -3.09 9.88 -24.55
C VAL A 155 -4.20 9.32 -23.67
N ILE A 156 -4.91 10.20 -22.97
CA ILE A 156 -6.17 9.89 -22.29
C ILE A 156 -7.32 10.29 -23.21
N VAL A 157 -8.26 9.38 -23.40
CA VAL A 157 -9.51 9.60 -24.13
C VAL A 157 -10.67 9.50 -23.16
N ASP A 158 -11.47 10.55 -23.06
CA ASP A 158 -12.74 10.49 -22.34
C ASP A 158 -13.85 10.11 -23.32
N ALA A 159 -14.41 8.91 -23.17
CA ALA A 159 -15.37 8.38 -24.13
C ALA A 159 -16.71 9.12 -24.13
N HIS A 160 -17.04 9.82 -23.04
CA HIS A 160 -18.30 10.55 -22.90
C HIS A 160 -18.25 11.90 -23.62
N THR A 161 -17.16 12.63 -23.43
CA THR A 161 -16.93 13.95 -24.04
C THR A 161 -16.23 13.85 -25.41
N GLN A 162 -15.74 12.67 -25.76
CA GLN A 162 -14.91 12.40 -26.95
C GLN A 162 -13.66 13.29 -27.01
N SER A 163 -13.14 13.67 -25.84
CA SER A 163 -11.93 14.48 -25.73
C SER A 163 -10.68 13.61 -25.68
N VAL A 164 -9.58 14.11 -26.25
CA VAL A 164 -8.27 13.45 -26.26
C VAL A 164 -7.27 14.40 -25.61
N THR A 165 -6.53 13.94 -24.61
CA THR A 165 -5.57 14.75 -23.85
C THR A 165 -4.22 14.04 -23.72
N PRO A 166 -3.10 14.67 -24.11
CA PRO A 166 -3.05 15.87 -24.95
C PRO A 166 -3.61 15.57 -26.36
N GLU A 167 -3.86 16.62 -27.14
CA GLU A 167 -4.27 16.46 -28.54
C GLU A 167 -3.20 15.69 -29.34
N CYS A 168 -3.61 14.89 -30.31
CA CYS A 168 -2.68 14.12 -31.14
C CYS A 168 -3.21 13.90 -32.56
N ASP A 169 -2.29 13.80 -33.52
CA ASP A 169 -2.61 13.65 -34.95
C ASP A 169 -2.69 12.17 -35.40
N TRP A 170 -2.30 11.23 -34.54
CA TRP A 170 -2.24 9.81 -34.89
C TRP A 170 -3.48 9.02 -34.49
N LEU A 171 -4.33 9.55 -33.60
CA LEU A 171 -5.54 8.88 -33.14
C LEU A 171 -6.79 9.42 -33.84
N GLN A 172 -7.62 8.52 -34.36
CA GLN A 172 -8.93 8.83 -34.92
C GLN A 172 -10.02 8.19 -34.05
N LEU A 173 -10.99 8.99 -33.63
CA LEU A 173 -12.18 8.53 -32.93
C LEU A 173 -13.34 8.33 -33.91
N ALA A 174 -14.14 7.29 -33.69
CA ALA A 174 -15.38 7.03 -34.40
C ALA A 174 -16.42 6.42 -33.46
N GLU A 175 -17.69 6.51 -33.82
CA GLU A 175 -18.79 5.94 -33.05
C GLU A 175 -19.39 4.73 -33.79
N TYR A 176 -19.66 3.66 -33.06
CA TYR A 176 -20.32 2.45 -33.57
C TYR A 176 -21.38 1.96 -32.58
N ASN A 177 -22.65 2.00 -32.99
CA ASN A 177 -23.81 1.64 -32.15
C ASN A 177 -23.79 2.30 -30.76
N GLY A 178 -23.43 3.58 -30.69
CA GLY A 178 -23.33 4.33 -29.43
C GLY A 178 -22.07 4.06 -28.60
N ASN A 179 -21.16 3.19 -29.08
CA ASN A 179 -19.86 2.93 -28.46
C ASN A 179 -18.76 3.74 -29.14
N LEU A 180 -17.82 4.27 -28.37
CA LEU A 180 -16.66 4.95 -28.92
C LEU A 180 -15.60 3.91 -29.31
N ILE A 181 -15.07 4.03 -30.52
CA ILE A 181 -13.95 3.24 -31.00
C ILE A 181 -12.83 4.17 -31.46
N ALA A 182 -11.60 3.68 -31.36
CA ALA A 182 -10.41 4.41 -31.76
C ALA A 182 -9.55 3.61 -32.74
N ASN A 183 -9.03 4.26 -33.76
CA ASN A 183 -8.07 3.66 -34.69
C ASN A 183 -6.91 4.60 -34.97
N LEU A 184 -5.80 4.05 -35.45
CA LEU A 184 -4.72 4.85 -35.99
C LEU A 184 -5.21 5.59 -37.26
N VAL A 185 -4.90 6.88 -37.40
CA VAL A 185 -5.27 7.68 -38.57
C VAL A 185 -4.81 7.04 -39.88
N GLY A 186 -5.66 7.11 -40.91
CA GLY A 186 -5.40 6.53 -42.23
C GLY A 186 -5.63 5.02 -42.32
N ASN A 187 -6.29 4.44 -41.30
CA ASN A 187 -6.39 3.00 -41.14
C ASN A 187 -7.82 2.53 -40.77
N PRO A 188 -8.81 2.72 -41.66
CA PRO A 188 -10.17 2.25 -41.40
C PRO A 188 -10.25 0.71 -41.55
N SER A 189 -10.94 0.05 -40.61
CA SER A 189 -11.16 -1.40 -40.62
C SER A 189 -12.61 -1.75 -40.26
N GLU A 190 -13.15 -2.78 -40.91
CA GLU A 190 -14.51 -3.33 -40.69
C GLU A 190 -14.60 -4.24 -39.44
N MET A 191 -13.49 -4.53 -38.77
CA MET A 191 -13.46 -5.33 -37.55
C MET A 191 -12.96 -4.53 -36.36
N VAL A 192 -13.60 -4.68 -35.20
CA VAL A 192 -13.25 -4.03 -33.93
C VAL A 192 -12.66 -5.06 -32.96
N VAL A 193 -11.68 -4.62 -32.17
CA VAL A 193 -11.11 -5.36 -31.05
C VAL A 193 -11.82 -4.95 -29.77
N ALA A 194 -12.45 -5.92 -29.11
CA ALA A 194 -13.21 -5.72 -27.88
C ALA A 194 -13.09 -6.95 -26.95
N PRO A 195 -13.48 -6.82 -25.66
CA PRO A 195 -13.57 -7.95 -24.74
C PRO A 195 -14.53 -9.02 -25.24
N LYS A 196 -14.32 -10.28 -24.82
CA LYS A 196 -15.23 -11.40 -25.16
C LYS A 196 -16.67 -11.20 -24.69
N SER A 197 -16.85 -10.45 -23.61
CA SER A 197 -18.17 -10.14 -23.04
C SER A 197 -18.92 -9.06 -23.80
N TRP A 198 -18.23 -8.26 -24.62
CA TRP A 198 -18.82 -7.08 -25.25
C TRP A 198 -19.83 -7.45 -26.34
N ASP A 199 -21.03 -6.87 -26.23
CA ASP A 199 -22.10 -6.96 -27.20
C ASP A 199 -22.34 -5.58 -27.86
N PRO A 200 -22.07 -5.43 -29.17
CA PRO A 200 -22.22 -4.15 -29.86
C PRO A 200 -23.65 -3.59 -29.85
N GLU A 201 -24.67 -4.42 -29.67
CA GLU A 201 -26.08 -4.00 -29.64
C GLU A 201 -26.55 -3.54 -28.26
N SER A 202 -25.76 -3.83 -27.21
CA SER A 202 -26.13 -3.54 -25.82
C SER A 202 -25.71 -2.13 -25.36
N GLY A 203 -24.97 -1.38 -26.18
CA GLY A 203 -24.39 -0.08 -25.81
C GLY A 203 -23.21 -0.19 -24.83
N PRO A 204 -22.63 0.94 -24.36
CA PRO A 204 -21.46 0.92 -23.48
C PRO A 204 -21.79 0.27 -22.12
N GLU A 205 -20.98 -0.71 -21.72
CA GLU A 205 -21.09 -1.42 -20.44
C GLU A 205 -20.60 -0.55 -19.27
N LEU A 206 -19.58 0.28 -19.51
CA LEU A 206 -19.07 1.23 -18.52
C LEU A 206 -19.79 2.57 -18.62
N GLN A 207 -20.69 2.82 -17.66
CA GLN A 207 -21.31 4.13 -17.49
C GLN A 207 -20.42 5.05 -16.66
N HIS A 208 -19.97 6.14 -17.28
CA HIS A 208 -19.31 7.23 -16.56
C HIS A 208 -20.33 7.94 -15.67
N MET A 209 -19.99 8.14 -14.40
CA MET A 209 -20.78 8.92 -13.45
C MET A 209 -19.88 9.97 -12.83
N SER A 210 -20.31 11.23 -12.79
CA SER A 210 -19.55 12.26 -12.09
C SER A 210 -19.47 11.96 -10.59
N ALA A 211 -18.51 12.56 -9.89
CA ALA A 211 -18.41 12.41 -8.44
C ALA A 211 -19.72 12.84 -7.71
N GLU A 212 -20.41 13.86 -8.24
CA GLU A 212 -21.70 14.32 -7.70
C GLU A 212 -22.83 13.32 -7.97
N GLU A 213 -22.87 12.74 -9.17
CA GLU A 213 -23.85 11.71 -9.55
C GLU A 213 -23.66 10.43 -8.75
N VAL A 214 -22.41 10.00 -8.55
CA VAL A 214 -22.05 8.88 -7.68
C VAL A 214 -22.59 9.14 -6.27
N GLN A 215 -22.37 10.32 -5.70
CA GLN A 215 -22.82 10.64 -4.35
C GLN A 215 -24.35 10.72 -4.23
N ALA A 216 -25.03 11.21 -5.28
CA ALA A 216 -26.48 11.31 -5.33
C ALA A 216 -27.16 9.94 -5.52
N ARG A 217 -26.69 9.15 -6.49
CA ARG A 217 -27.35 7.92 -6.94
C ARG A 217 -26.83 6.65 -6.28
N LEU A 218 -25.56 6.60 -5.86
CA LEU A 218 -24.98 5.41 -5.26
C LEU A 218 -25.00 5.49 -3.73
N GLU A 219 -25.35 4.38 -3.10
CA GLU A 219 -25.28 4.16 -1.66
C GLU A 219 -24.15 3.16 -1.39
N PHE A 220 -23.15 3.54 -0.58
CA PHE A 220 -22.13 2.60 -0.16
C PHE A 220 -22.75 1.51 0.73
N VAL A 221 -22.58 0.25 0.35
CA VAL A 221 -23.14 -0.89 1.08
C VAL A 221 -22.09 -1.50 2.00
N ARG A 222 -20.96 -1.89 1.41
CA ARG A 222 -19.88 -2.58 2.11
C ARG A 222 -18.59 -2.50 1.33
N ARG A 223 -17.53 -2.96 2.00
CA ARG A 223 -16.17 -2.98 1.49
C ARG A 223 -15.56 -4.34 1.73
N ASP A 224 -15.06 -4.92 0.64
CA ASP A 224 -14.49 -6.26 0.58
C ASP A 224 -13.05 -6.13 0.03
N GLU A 225 -12.06 -6.00 0.92
CA GLU A 225 -10.62 -5.83 0.59
C GLU A 225 -10.36 -4.73 -0.47
N ARG A 226 -10.11 -5.10 -1.73
CA ARG A 226 -9.84 -4.17 -2.84
C ARG A 226 -11.08 -3.82 -3.66
N VAL A 227 -12.28 -4.14 -3.18
CA VAL A 227 -13.54 -3.87 -3.89
C VAL A 227 -14.49 -3.10 -2.98
N ASP A 228 -14.93 -1.92 -3.44
CA ASP A 228 -16.05 -1.22 -2.82
C ASP A 228 -17.35 -1.63 -3.51
N VAL A 229 -18.38 -1.91 -2.70
CA VAL A 229 -19.70 -2.34 -3.16
C VAL A 229 -20.70 -1.22 -2.91
N TYR A 230 -21.30 -0.75 -3.99
CA TYR A 230 -22.32 0.28 -3.99
C TYR A 230 -23.66 -0.30 -4.39
N ARG A 231 -24.75 0.33 -3.96
CA ARG A 231 -26.11 0.08 -4.42
C ARG A 231 -26.57 1.30 -5.17
N ASP A 232 -27.02 1.11 -6.40
CA ASP A 232 -27.75 2.14 -7.12
C ASP A 232 -29.13 2.34 -6.47
N LYS A 233 -29.41 3.56 -6.00
CA LYS A 233 -30.66 3.90 -5.29
C LYS A 233 -31.89 3.83 -6.20
N GLU A 234 -31.72 3.96 -7.52
CA GLU A 234 -32.83 3.92 -8.47
C GLU A 234 -33.16 2.49 -8.90
N THR A 235 -32.13 1.71 -9.25
CA THR A 235 -32.32 0.35 -9.78
C THR A 235 -32.25 -0.73 -8.71
N GLY A 236 -31.65 -0.43 -7.55
CA GLY A 236 -31.39 -1.38 -6.47
C GLY A 236 -30.22 -2.33 -6.73
N GLN A 237 -29.57 -2.24 -7.91
CA GLN A 237 -28.48 -3.11 -8.33
C GLN A 237 -27.20 -2.85 -7.55
N LEU A 238 -26.42 -3.91 -7.29
CA LEU A 238 -25.10 -3.79 -6.68
C LEU A 238 -24.03 -3.56 -7.75
N LEU A 239 -23.22 -2.52 -7.56
CA LEU A 239 -22.08 -2.15 -8.38
C LEU A 239 -20.79 -2.40 -7.59
N TYR A 240 -19.78 -2.93 -8.27
CA TYR A 240 -18.50 -3.31 -7.66
C TYR A 240 -17.40 -2.50 -8.33
N THR A 241 -16.61 -1.77 -7.55
CA THR A 241 -15.48 -0.99 -8.07
C THR A 241 -14.18 -1.48 -7.45
N ALA A 242 -13.20 -1.77 -8.31
CA ALA A 242 -11.86 -2.13 -7.87
C ALA A 242 -11.14 -0.87 -7.38
N ARG A 243 -10.57 -0.93 -6.18
CA ARG A 243 -9.81 0.16 -5.58
C ARG A 243 -8.32 -0.03 -5.87
N LEU A 244 -7.71 1.00 -6.45
CA LEU A 244 -6.26 1.07 -6.65
C LEU A 244 -5.52 1.54 -5.38
N HIS A 245 -6.21 2.15 -4.42
CA HIS A 245 -5.59 2.73 -3.22
C HIS A 245 -6.32 2.40 -1.92
N GLU A 246 -5.54 2.35 -0.85
CA GLU A 246 -6.00 2.23 0.52
C GLU A 246 -6.58 3.57 1.00
N THR A 247 -7.63 3.51 1.82
CA THR A 247 -8.10 4.71 2.53
C THR A 247 -7.09 5.17 3.58
N PRO A 248 -7.12 6.44 4.04
CA PRO A 248 -6.24 6.92 5.09
C PRO A 248 -6.26 6.06 6.37
N ASP A 249 -7.42 5.52 6.73
CA ASP A 249 -7.56 4.62 7.88
C ASP A 249 -6.91 3.25 7.65
N GLU A 250 -7.04 2.70 6.44
CA GLU A 250 -6.39 1.44 6.05
C GLU A 250 -4.87 1.63 5.99
N LEU A 251 -4.41 2.72 5.37
CA LEU A 251 -3.01 3.09 5.27
C LEU A 251 -2.39 3.27 6.67
N PHE A 252 -3.08 3.98 7.58
CA PHE A 252 -2.66 4.12 8.97
C PHE A 252 -2.58 2.75 9.67
N LYS A 253 -3.63 1.94 9.52
CA LYS A 253 -3.71 0.64 10.18
C LYS A 253 -2.60 -0.30 9.71
N ASN A 254 -2.39 -0.41 8.40
CA ASN A 254 -1.37 -1.28 7.82
C ASN A 254 0.03 -0.84 8.24
N ALA A 255 0.32 0.47 8.13
CA ALA A 255 1.60 1.01 8.58
C ALA A 255 1.82 0.83 10.11
N ALA A 256 0.78 1.03 10.91
CA ALA A 256 0.83 0.81 12.35
C ALA A 256 1.09 -0.67 12.68
N GLU A 257 0.42 -1.60 12.01
CA GLU A 257 0.63 -3.05 12.20
C GLU A 257 2.07 -3.43 11.87
N THR A 258 2.59 -3.03 10.70
CA THR A 258 3.98 -3.29 10.30
C THR A 258 4.99 -2.76 11.32
N ILE A 259 4.88 -1.50 11.75
CA ILE A 259 5.82 -0.92 12.71
C ILE A 259 5.70 -1.61 14.07
N LEU A 260 4.47 -1.85 14.53
CA LEU A 260 4.23 -2.44 15.85
C LEU A 260 4.60 -3.92 15.91
N ASP A 261 4.64 -4.66 14.80
CA ASP A 261 5.14 -6.03 14.76
C ASP A 261 6.67 -6.12 14.81
N HIS A 262 7.36 -5.02 14.49
CA HIS A 262 8.81 -4.94 14.40
C HIS A 262 9.41 -3.90 15.35
N LEU A 263 8.82 -3.77 16.54
CA LEU A 263 9.31 -2.86 17.56
C LEU A 263 10.73 -3.20 18.00
N ARG A 264 11.58 -2.17 17.99
CA ARG A 264 12.91 -2.18 18.58
C ARG A 264 12.85 -1.54 19.96
N HIS A 265 13.56 -2.12 20.93
CA HIS A 265 13.83 -1.48 22.21
C HIS A 265 15.24 -0.86 22.21
N PRO A 266 15.46 0.22 22.98
CA PRO A 266 16.77 0.85 23.08
C PRO A 266 17.88 -0.15 23.40
N GLY A 267 19.00 -0.08 22.67
CA GLY A 267 20.13 -1.00 22.82
C GLY A 267 20.03 -2.33 22.08
N GLN A 268 18.88 -2.67 21.48
CA GLN A 268 18.77 -3.82 20.57
C GLN A 268 19.31 -3.46 19.17
N PRO A 269 19.89 -4.41 18.43
CA PRO A 269 20.27 -4.17 17.04
C PRO A 269 19.02 -3.95 16.15
N PRO A 270 19.16 -3.25 15.01
CA PRO A 270 18.06 -3.11 14.06
C PRO A 270 17.66 -4.47 13.45
N PRO A 271 16.43 -4.61 12.93
CA PRO A 271 15.95 -5.83 12.32
C PRO A 271 16.66 -6.12 10.99
N GLN A 272 16.39 -7.27 10.38
CA GLN A 272 16.99 -7.65 9.10
C GLN A 272 16.66 -6.63 7.99
N PRO A 273 17.53 -6.46 6.97
CA PRO A 273 17.33 -5.47 5.91
C PRO A 273 15.97 -5.54 5.22
N GLU A 274 15.43 -6.74 4.99
CA GLU A 274 14.12 -6.95 4.37
C GLU A 274 12.98 -6.38 5.23
N VAL A 275 13.07 -6.58 6.55
CA VAL A 275 12.12 -6.02 7.51
C VAL A 275 12.29 -4.51 7.63
N GLN A 276 13.53 -4.00 7.58
CA GLN A 276 13.76 -2.56 7.57
C GLN A 276 13.12 -1.90 6.34
N GLU A 277 13.12 -2.56 5.19
CA GLU A 277 12.47 -2.02 3.98
C GLU A 277 10.95 -1.94 4.14
N GLN A 278 10.33 -3.00 4.67
CA GLN A 278 8.89 -2.99 5.01
C GLN A 278 8.55 -1.86 5.99
N ILE A 279 9.41 -1.62 6.99
CA ILE A 279 9.23 -0.50 7.92
C ILE A 279 9.40 0.85 7.21
N ARG A 280 10.31 0.98 6.23
CA ARG A 280 10.47 2.22 5.44
C ARG A 280 9.24 2.51 4.59
N GLU A 281 8.64 1.50 3.99
CA GLU A 281 7.37 1.64 3.27
C GLU A 281 6.25 2.14 4.21
N ALA A 282 6.14 1.53 5.40
CA ALA A 282 5.20 1.97 6.43
C ALA A 282 5.47 3.40 6.93
N ILE A 283 6.74 3.80 7.04
CA ILE A 283 7.12 5.19 7.34
C ILE A 283 6.65 6.12 6.23
N GLY A 284 6.86 5.76 4.95
CA GLY A 284 6.40 6.56 3.81
C GLY A 284 4.88 6.77 3.81
N ALA A 285 4.12 5.71 4.09
CA ALA A 285 2.67 5.76 4.29
C ALA A 285 2.28 6.72 5.42
N LEU A 286 2.93 6.64 6.59
CA LEU A 286 2.67 7.56 7.70
C LEU A 286 3.09 9.00 7.40
N GLN A 287 4.13 9.23 6.60
CA GLN A 287 4.53 10.56 6.17
C GLN A 287 3.45 11.21 5.28
N GLN A 288 2.86 10.45 4.36
CA GLN A 288 1.72 10.90 3.56
C GLN A 288 0.52 11.29 4.45
N LEU A 289 0.23 10.47 5.48
CA LEU A 289 -0.83 10.77 6.43
C LEU A 289 -0.51 11.98 7.30
N SER A 290 0.75 12.17 7.69
CA SER A 290 1.18 13.33 8.48
C SER A 290 1.05 14.65 7.71
N ALA A 291 1.20 14.63 6.38
CA ALA A 291 1.02 15.81 5.54
C ALA A 291 -0.43 16.29 5.49
N THR A 292 -1.39 15.35 5.57
CA THR A 292 -2.84 15.65 5.57
C THR A 292 -3.43 15.79 6.97
N ASN A 293 -2.80 15.19 7.98
CA ASN A 293 -3.24 15.20 9.38
C ASN A 293 -2.07 15.58 10.33
N PRO A 294 -1.55 16.82 10.26
CA PRO A 294 -0.33 17.21 10.98
C PRO A 294 -0.47 17.20 12.50
N ASP A 295 -1.69 17.28 13.03
CA ASP A 295 -1.96 17.37 14.47
C ASP A 295 -2.24 16.01 15.12
N ALA A 296 -2.24 14.92 14.34
CA ALA A 296 -2.47 13.58 14.85
C ALA A 296 -1.21 13.01 15.52
N TRP A 297 -1.06 13.24 16.84
CA TRP A 297 0.10 12.79 17.63
C TRP A 297 0.46 11.31 17.43
N ARG A 298 -0.53 10.46 17.15
CA ARG A 298 -0.37 9.01 16.94
C ARG A 298 0.47 8.67 15.71
N ILE A 299 0.34 9.46 14.64
CA ILE A 299 1.14 9.30 13.42
C ILE A 299 2.60 9.59 13.75
N TRP A 300 2.85 10.71 14.43
CA TRP A 300 4.19 11.10 14.89
C TRP A 300 4.81 10.09 15.86
N PHE A 301 4.01 9.52 16.76
CA PHE A 301 4.46 8.45 17.66
C PHE A 301 4.92 7.21 16.87
N LEU A 302 4.13 6.77 15.89
CA LEU A 302 4.48 5.62 15.06
C LEU A 302 5.66 5.90 14.13
N LEU A 303 5.77 7.11 13.57
CA LEU A 303 6.96 7.55 12.84
C LEU A 303 8.20 7.46 13.73
N GLY A 304 8.10 7.89 14.98
CA GLY A 304 9.14 7.74 16.00
C GLY A 304 9.59 6.30 16.19
N LYS A 305 8.64 5.38 16.38
CA LYS A 305 8.91 3.94 16.51
C LYS A 305 9.52 3.35 15.22
N GLY A 306 9.03 3.74 14.05
CA GLY A 306 9.54 3.29 12.76
C GLY A 306 10.99 3.73 12.53
N TRP A 307 11.28 5.02 12.71
CA TRP A 307 12.63 5.56 12.56
C TRP A 307 13.63 4.93 13.53
N HIS A 308 13.20 4.64 14.77
CA HIS A 308 14.04 3.92 15.72
C HIS A 308 14.36 2.51 15.24
N ALA A 309 13.35 1.78 14.76
CA ALA A 309 13.54 0.42 14.26
C ALA A 309 14.52 0.37 13.08
N VAL A 310 14.54 1.36 12.18
CA VAL A 310 15.47 1.44 11.04
C VAL A 310 16.78 2.18 11.33
N ASP A 311 17.16 2.32 12.61
CA ASP A 311 18.43 2.91 13.04
C ASP A 311 18.64 4.35 12.59
N ARG A 312 17.60 5.17 12.78
CA ARG A 312 17.59 6.63 12.58
C ARG A 312 17.15 7.34 13.86
N PRO A 313 17.95 7.29 14.94
CA PRO A 313 17.52 7.75 16.26
C PRO A 313 17.24 9.26 16.32
N GLU A 314 17.92 10.10 15.55
CA GLU A 314 17.67 11.55 15.52
C GLU A 314 16.27 11.87 14.97
N ARG A 315 15.87 11.19 13.88
CA ARG A 315 14.52 11.31 13.30
C ARG A 315 13.45 10.73 14.23
N ALA A 316 13.80 9.67 14.96
CA ALA A 316 12.91 9.08 15.94
C ALA A 316 12.62 10.05 17.09
N ILE A 317 13.67 10.71 17.62
CA ILE A 317 13.57 11.75 18.65
C ILE A 317 12.73 12.92 18.15
N GLU A 318 12.99 13.44 16.94
CA GLU A 318 12.21 14.53 16.35
C GLU A 318 10.71 14.17 16.27
N SER A 319 10.40 12.98 15.75
CA SER A 319 9.02 12.52 15.61
C SER A 319 8.33 12.33 16.97
N LEU A 320 9.02 11.78 17.97
CA LEU A 320 8.45 11.61 19.31
C LEU A 320 8.29 12.93 20.06
N ARG A 321 9.20 13.90 19.87
CA ARG A 321 9.01 15.26 20.38
C ARG A 321 7.78 15.91 19.78
N ARG A 322 7.57 15.76 18.46
CA ARG A 322 6.35 16.25 17.82
C ARG A 322 5.10 15.57 18.37
N ALA A 323 5.16 14.26 18.61
CA ALA A 323 4.08 13.52 19.25
C ALA A 323 3.80 14.02 20.69
N GLN A 324 4.85 14.34 21.46
CA GLN A 324 4.75 14.88 22.82
C GLN A 324 4.07 16.27 22.82
N GLU A 325 4.43 17.15 21.88
CA GLU A 325 3.84 18.48 21.74
C GLU A 325 2.33 18.44 21.42
N LEU A 326 1.91 17.44 20.64
CA LEU A 326 0.54 17.31 20.15
C LEU A 326 -0.38 16.49 21.08
N ALA A 327 0.20 15.70 21.99
CA ALA A 327 -0.58 14.82 22.85
C ALA A 327 -1.20 15.57 24.03
N ASP A 328 -2.51 15.84 23.93
CA ASP A 328 -3.34 16.36 25.02
C ASP A 328 -4.49 15.39 25.36
N PRO A 329 -4.51 14.77 26.55
CA PRO A 329 -3.55 14.92 27.65
C PRO A 329 -2.19 14.23 27.36
N PRO A 330 -1.13 14.59 28.09
CA PRO A 330 0.19 14.00 27.94
C PRO A 330 0.20 12.47 28.01
N GLU A 331 0.91 11.84 27.07
CA GLU A 331 0.99 10.39 26.95
C GLU A 331 2.31 9.84 27.48
N THR A 332 2.25 9.17 28.64
CA THR A 332 3.41 8.49 29.26
C THR A 332 4.13 7.49 28.34
N SER A 333 3.42 6.89 27.37
CA SER A 333 4.06 6.02 26.38
C SER A 333 5.02 6.78 25.46
N ILE A 334 4.71 8.03 25.11
CA ILE A 334 5.61 8.88 24.31
C ILE A 334 6.83 9.24 25.14
N LEU A 335 6.62 9.70 26.38
CA LEU A 335 7.70 10.10 27.28
C LEU A 335 8.66 8.94 27.57
N LYS A 336 8.13 7.73 27.77
CA LYS A 336 8.93 6.53 27.97
C LYS A 336 9.85 6.23 26.79
N GLU A 337 9.31 6.26 25.57
CA GLU A 337 10.08 5.99 24.35
C GLU A 337 11.14 7.07 24.11
N LEU A 338 10.79 8.34 24.33
CA LEU A 338 11.70 9.46 24.18
C LEU A 338 12.86 9.41 25.19
N ALA A 339 12.59 9.09 26.47
CA ALA A 339 13.64 8.90 27.48
C ALA A 339 14.57 7.74 27.10
N GLY A 340 14.03 6.62 26.65
CA GLY A 340 14.81 5.47 26.18
C GLY A 340 15.75 5.80 25.02
N LEU A 341 15.26 6.55 24.02
CA LEU A 341 16.08 7.01 22.90
C LEU A 341 17.18 7.97 23.34
N TYR A 342 16.88 8.91 24.23
CA TYR A 342 17.90 9.82 24.77
C TYR A 342 19.02 9.06 25.49
N LEU A 343 18.69 7.99 26.23
CA LEU A 343 19.70 7.11 26.81
C LEU A 343 20.50 6.34 25.76
N GLU A 344 19.87 5.90 24.68
CA GLU A 344 20.56 5.21 23.58
C GLU A 344 21.58 6.11 22.86
N VAL A 345 21.25 7.39 22.65
CA VAL A 345 22.16 8.37 22.03
C VAL A 345 23.09 9.06 23.03
N GLY A 346 23.08 8.66 24.31
CA GLY A 346 23.95 9.21 25.36
C GLY A 346 23.57 10.61 25.86
N GLN A 347 22.38 11.11 25.54
CA GLN A 347 21.85 12.38 26.04
C GLN A 347 21.15 12.19 27.40
N THR A 348 21.93 11.85 28.42
CA THR A 348 21.42 11.45 29.74
C THR A 348 20.68 12.55 30.50
N ASP A 349 21.06 13.82 30.35
CA ASP A 349 20.36 14.95 30.98
C ASP A 349 18.93 15.12 30.42
N GLU A 350 18.75 15.01 29.10
CA GLU A 350 17.43 15.06 28.47
C GLU A 350 16.58 13.84 28.84
N ALA A 351 17.19 12.66 28.95
CA ALA A 351 16.51 11.47 29.45
C ALA A 351 15.99 11.66 30.89
N CYS A 352 16.76 12.32 31.77
CA CYS A 352 16.32 12.67 33.11
C CYS A 352 15.12 13.62 33.08
N ARG A 353 15.18 14.71 32.29
CA ARG A 353 14.07 15.68 32.18
C ARG A 353 12.77 15.03 31.67
N VAL A 354 12.85 14.19 30.64
CA VAL A 354 11.68 13.48 30.12
C VAL A 354 11.18 12.44 31.12
N GLY A 355 12.09 11.74 31.79
CA GLY A 355 11.74 10.78 32.85
C GLY A 355 11.02 11.45 34.03
N GLU A 356 11.51 12.60 34.51
CA GLU A 356 10.88 13.42 35.54
C GLU A 356 9.47 13.86 35.12
N SER A 357 9.31 14.32 33.87
CA SER A 357 7.99 14.65 33.31
C SER A 357 7.06 13.44 33.30
N SER A 358 7.57 12.25 32.95
CA SER A 358 6.77 11.01 32.92
C SER A 358 6.25 10.60 34.31
N VAL A 359 7.10 10.72 35.34
CA VAL A 359 6.74 10.46 36.74
C VAL A 359 5.83 11.56 37.28
N ALA A 360 5.96 12.82 36.84
CA ALA A 360 5.01 13.86 37.22
C ALA A 360 3.58 13.56 36.71
N VAL A 361 3.45 12.95 35.53
CA VAL A 361 2.14 12.53 34.98
C VAL A 361 1.60 11.29 35.72
N ARG A 362 2.46 10.32 36.07
CA ARG A 362 2.09 9.14 36.88
C ARG A 362 3.12 8.85 37.97
N PRO A 363 2.94 9.42 39.18
CA PRO A 363 3.94 9.36 40.25
C PRO A 363 4.25 7.96 40.79
N ASP A 364 3.27 7.06 40.73
CA ASP A 364 3.34 5.71 41.31
C ASP A 364 3.45 4.62 40.22
N ASP A 365 3.76 4.99 38.98
CA ASP A 365 4.00 4.02 37.91
C ASP A 365 5.41 3.40 38.06
N VAL A 366 5.43 2.13 38.50
CA VAL A 366 6.63 1.35 38.82
C VAL A 366 7.60 1.26 37.64
N GLU A 367 7.10 1.21 36.40
CA GLU A 367 7.94 1.15 35.19
C GLU A 367 8.61 2.50 34.92
N LEU A 368 7.86 3.60 35.07
CA LEU A 368 8.40 4.96 34.86
C LEU A 368 9.44 5.33 35.92
N LEU A 369 9.20 4.97 37.18
CA LEU A 369 10.17 5.15 38.26
C LEU A 369 11.47 4.36 38.00
N GLY A 370 11.35 3.12 37.52
CA GLY A 370 12.51 2.31 37.12
C GLY A 370 13.32 2.95 36.00
N ASN A 371 12.66 3.41 34.94
CA ASN A 371 13.30 4.09 33.81
C ASN A 371 13.98 5.40 34.22
N LEU A 372 13.34 6.21 35.08
CA LEU A 372 13.94 7.43 35.62
C LEU A 372 15.17 7.14 36.50
N ALA A 373 15.12 6.08 37.33
CA ALA A 373 16.28 5.67 38.11
C ALA A 373 17.47 5.25 37.22
N VAL A 374 17.20 4.54 36.12
CA VAL A 374 18.21 4.20 35.12
C VAL A 374 18.79 5.48 34.48
N ALA A 375 17.95 6.44 34.10
CA ALA A 375 18.41 7.70 33.54
C ALA A 375 19.31 8.48 34.50
N TYR A 376 18.90 8.61 35.77
CA TYR A 376 19.72 9.26 36.79
C TYR A 376 21.05 8.54 37.03
N LEU A 377 21.06 7.21 37.01
CA LEU A 377 22.30 6.45 37.20
C LEU A 377 23.29 6.69 36.05
N LEU A 378 22.81 6.65 34.80
CA LEU A 378 23.62 6.91 33.60
C LEU A 378 24.12 8.35 33.54
N ASP A 379 23.35 9.31 34.07
CA ASP A 379 23.77 10.70 34.22
C ASP A 379 24.75 10.93 35.39
N GLY A 380 25.04 9.90 36.19
CA GLY A 380 25.93 9.98 37.36
C GLY A 380 25.27 10.51 38.64
N ARG A 381 23.95 10.75 38.64
CA ARG A 381 23.17 11.19 39.81
C ARG A 381 22.72 10.00 40.67
N ALA A 382 23.68 9.23 41.19
CA ALA A 382 23.42 7.98 41.91
C ALA A 382 22.49 8.15 43.13
N ASP A 383 22.59 9.27 43.87
CA ASP A 383 21.73 9.55 45.02
C ASP A 383 20.24 9.72 44.64
N LEU A 384 19.98 10.33 43.47
CA LEU A 384 18.62 10.46 42.94
C LEU A 384 18.12 9.12 42.41
N ALA A 385 18.98 8.37 41.72
CA ALA A 385 18.68 7.02 41.25
C ALA A 385 18.24 6.11 42.42
N GLU A 386 18.97 6.15 43.55
CA GLU A 386 18.64 5.37 44.74
C GLU A 386 17.26 5.76 45.29
N LYS A 387 17.01 7.05 45.52
CA LYS A 387 15.72 7.52 46.04
C LYS A 387 14.55 7.07 45.15
N THR A 388 14.70 7.22 43.84
CA THR A 388 13.66 6.86 42.86
C THR A 388 13.43 5.35 42.80
N ILE A 389 14.49 4.53 42.75
CA ILE A 389 14.31 3.07 42.67
C ILE A 389 13.75 2.48 43.97
N ARG A 390 14.11 3.06 45.13
CA ARG A 390 13.54 2.67 46.42
C ARG A 390 12.05 2.99 46.49
N HIS A 391 11.60 4.08 45.85
CA HIS A 391 10.18 4.36 45.72
C HIS A 391 9.46 3.29 44.89
N ALA A 392 10.01 2.92 43.73
CA ALA A 392 9.45 1.85 42.90
C ALA A 392 9.32 0.52 43.65
N LEU A 393 10.36 0.13 44.40
CA LEU A 393 10.38 -1.10 45.20
C LEU A 393 9.50 -1.04 46.45
N LYS A 394 9.15 0.14 46.96
CA LYS A 394 8.14 0.27 48.02
C LYS A 394 6.75 -0.10 47.51
N ILE A 395 6.45 0.23 46.25
CA ILE A 395 5.17 -0.06 45.59
C ILE A 395 5.13 -1.53 45.13
N ALA A 396 6.20 -2.00 44.51
CA ALA A 396 6.34 -3.37 44.02
C ALA A 396 7.64 -4.03 44.51
N PRO A 397 7.67 -4.58 45.74
CA PRO A 397 8.89 -5.16 46.32
C PRO A 397 9.47 -6.35 45.57
N GLU A 398 8.62 -7.09 44.85
CA GLU A 398 8.99 -8.32 44.12
C GLU A 398 9.31 -8.06 42.64
N ASP A 399 9.39 -6.80 42.20
CA ASP A 399 9.76 -6.46 40.83
C ASP A 399 11.25 -6.79 40.60
N ARG A 400 11.49 -7.87 39.84
CA ARG A 400 12.84 -8.37 39.56
C ARG A 400 13.70 -7.35 38.80
N THR A 401 13.10 -6.57 37.91
CA THR A 401 13.82 -5.60 37.08
C THR A 401 14.27 -4.42 37.92
N ASN A 402 13.36 -3.84 38.70
CA ASN A 402 13.71 -2.78 39.63
C ASN A 402 14.63 -3.26 40.76
N GLY A 403 14.50 -4.52 41.18
CA GLY A 403 15.42 -5.15 42.13
C GLY A 403 16.85 -5.25 41.58
N PHE A 404 17.01 -5.62 40.30
CA PHE A 404 18.31 -5.63 39.62
C PHE A 404 18.90 -4.22 39.49
N ILE A 405 18.08 -3.23 39.10
CA ILE A 405 18.50 -1.83 38.99
C ILE A 405 18.97 -1.31 40.36
N ALA A 406 18.22 -1.58 41.44
CA ALA A 406 18.59 -1.19 42.79
C ALA A 406 19.91 -1.82 43.24
N ALA A 407 20.12 -3.12 43.00
CA ALA A 407 21.38 -3.79 43.32
C ALA A 407 22.57 -3.19 42.56
N THR A 408 22.35 -2.77 41.31
CA THR A 408 23.36 -2.08 40.50
C THR A 408 23.69 -0.70 41.08
N ILE A 409 22.67 0.09 41.44
CA ILE A 409 22.84 1.40 42.09
C ILE A 409 23.62 1.25 43.40
N ASP A 410 23.25 0.28 44.25
CA ASP A 410 23.92 0.00 45.52
C ASP A 410 25.40 -0.38 45.34
N ALA A 411 25.73 -1.10 44.25
CA ALA A 411 27.11 -1.45 43.92
C ALA A 411 27.92 -0.24 43.43
N VAL A 412 27.30 0.68 42.69
CA VAL A 412 27.92 1.93 42.24
C VAL A 412 28.19 2.86 43.42
N ILE A 413 27.19 3.07 44.29
CA ILE A 413 27.32 3.91 45.49
C ILE A 413 28.41 3.37 46.43
N ALA A 414 28.48 2.04 46.60
CA ALA A 414 29.50 1.41 47.44
C ALA A 414 30.89 1.33 46.79
N GLY A 415 31.09 1.88 45.58
CA GLY A 415 32.37 1.85 44.86
C GLY A 415 32.79 0.46 44.38
N ARG A 416 31.88 -0.53 44.37
CA ARG A 416 32.15 -1.90 43.90
C ARG A 416 32.05 -2.02 42.37
N ARG A 417 31.39 -1.07 41.72
CA ARG A 417 31.19 -0.99 40.27
C ARG A 417 31.35 0.47 39.82
N PRO A 418 31.99 0.75 38.67
CA PRO A 418 31.97 2.09 38.10
C PRO A 418 30.55 2.49 37.67
N VAL A 419 30.26 3.79 37.63
CA VAL A 419 29.00 4.32 37.08
C VAL A 419 28.90 3.87 35.61
N PRO A 420 27.81 3.19 35.20
CA PRO A 420 27.62 2.82 33.80
C PRO A 420 27.38 4.08 32.96
N THR A 421 27.96 4.13 31.76
CA THR A 421 27.80 5.25 30.82
C THR A 421 26.87 4.93 29.66
N THR A 422 26.55 3.64 29.47
CA THR A 422 25.63 3.16 28.43
C THR A 422 24.66 2.13 28.97
N LEU A 423 23.50 1.97 28.32
CA LEU A 423 22.54 0.91 28.62
C LEU A 423 23.20 -0.48 28.56
N ALA A 424 24.04 -0.71 27.55
CA ALA A 424 24.76 -1.97 27.40
C ALA A 424 25.72 -2.24 28.57
N GLU A 425 26.38 -1.23 29.12
CA GLU A 425 27.23 -1.38 30.31
C GLU A 425 26.42 -1.70 31.56
N LEU A 426 25.23 -1.10 31.71
CA LEU A 426 24.32 -1.37 32.82
C LEU A 426 23.85 -2.83 32.82
N GLU A 427 23.49 -3.35 31.65
CA GLU A 427 22.98 -4.72 31.43
C GLU A 427 24.04 -5.82 31.57
N ARG A 428 25.35 -5.50 31.45
CA ARG A 428 26.45 -6.43 31.73
C ARG A 428 26.50 -6.77 33.22
N GLY A 429 25.67 -7.73 33.66
CA GLY A 429 25.64 -8.20 35.04
C GLY A 429 24.36 -8.91 35.52
N GLY A 430 23.24 -8.87 34.79
CA GLY A 430 22.06 -9.65 35.20
C GLY A 430 20.72 -9.27 34.55
N VAL A 431 19.97 -10.35 34.25
CA VAL A 431 18.60 -10.49 33.69
C VAL A 431 18.37 -9.78 32.36
N ALA A 432 18.40 -10.56 31.28
CA ALA A 432 17.83 -10.20 29.99
C ALA A 432 16.46 -9.53 30.19
N ALA A 433 16.32 -8.32 29.66
CA ALA A 433 15.15 -7.46 29.74
C ALA A 433 13.87 -8.25 29.99
N SER A 434 13.29 -8.12 31.20
CA SER A 434 12.04 -8.81 31.49
C SER A 434 10.97 -8.22 30.58
N THR A 435 10.63 -8.94 29.51
CA THR A 435 9.38 -8.74 28.80
C THR A 435 8.28 -8.92 29.84
N SER A 436 7.63 -7.82 30.23
CA SER A 436 6.64 -7.87 31.31
C SER A 436 5.63 -9.01 31.11
N THR A 437 5.14 -9.56 32.21
CA THR A 437 4.29 -10.76 32.29
C THR A 437 2.90 -10.63 31.67
N LEU A 438 2.59 -9.49 31.03
CA LEU A 438 1.52 -9.43 30.05
C LEU A 438 2.07 -9.82 28.69
N SER A 439 1.53 -10.92 28.15
CA SER A 439 1.72 -11.38 26.76
C SER A 439 1.87 -10.14 25.88
N TRP A 440 3.01 -10.03 25.21
CA TRP A 440 3.32 -8.98 24.25
C TRP A 440 2.10 -8.67 23.36
N ARG A 441 1.36 -9.72 22.97
CA ARG A 441 0.12 -9.65 22.18
C ARG A 441 -1.02 -8.88 22.86
N ASP A 442 -1.15 -8.92 24.19
CA ASP A 442 -2.20 -8.21 24.93
C ASP A 442 -1.85 -6.73 25.20
N ARG A 443 -0.56 -6.40 25.27
CA ARG A 443 -0.09 -5.01 25.26
C ARG A 443 -0.21 -4.42 23.87
N TRP A 444 0.17 -5.19 22.86
CA TRP A 444 -0.01 -4.85 21.44
C TRP A 444 -1.48 -4.59 21.10
N LYS A 445 -2.39 -5.52 21.42
CA LYS A 445 -3.85 -5.32 21.23
C LYS A 445 -4.38 -4.08 21.96
N ARG A 446 -3.88 -3.77 23.15
CA ARG A 446 -4.29 -2.55 23.88
C ARG A 446 -3.75 -1.28 23.25
N LEU A 447 -2.48 -1.28 22.85
CA LEU A 447 -1.83 -0.16 22.20
C LEU A 447 -2.48 0.12 20.84
N VAL A 448 -2.65 -0.91 20.01
CA VAL A 448 -3.34 -0.84 18.72
C VAL A 448 -4.77 -0.33 18.90
N ARG A 449 -5.55 -0.88 19.86
CA ARG A 449 -6.91 -0.35 20.15
C ARG A 449 -6.90 1.11 20.59
N ARG A 450 -5.86 1.56 21.30
CA ARG A 450 -5.74 2.94 21.78
C ARG A 450 -5.34 3.90 20.66
N LEU A 451 -4.47 3.43 19.75
CA LEU A 451 -4.04 4.15 18.57
C LEU A 451 -5.16 4.23 17.52
N LEU A 452 -5.96 3.17 17.35
CA LEU A 452 -7.08 3.13 16.40
C LEU A 452 -8.40 3.72 16.93
N ARG A 453 -8.48 4.06 18.22
CA ARG A 453 -9.68 4.73 18.77
C ARG A 453 -9.69 6.19 18.32
N ARG A 454 -10.62 6.52 17.41
CA ARG A 454 -10.98 7.90 17.05
C ARG A 454 -11.34 8.68 18.32
N ARG A 455 -10.73 9.86 18.47
CA ARG A 455 -11.28 10.96 19.25
C ARG A 455 -11.54 12.09 18.29
#